data_AF-A0A955VMJ2-F1
#
_entry.id   AF-A0A955VMJ2-F1
#
_cell.length_a   1.000
_cell.length_b   1.000
_cell.length_c   1.000
_cell.angle_alpha   90.00
_cell.angle_beta   90.00
_cell.angle_gamma   90.00
#
_symmetry.space_group_name_H-M   'P 1'
#
loop_
_entity.id
_entity.type
_entity.pdbx_description
1 polymer ?
#
loop_
_entity_poly.entity_id
_entity_poly.type
_entity_poly.pdbx_seq_one_letter_code
_entity_poly.pdbx_strand_id
1 'polypeptide(L)'
;MRYRDLPLPPSAYGAELYRRGWALVQQSGLRLAQLMFDADEVLWDWVMSFDHVIRHIPRFLLRRDLGHREYIRSKAGIFELIWGMHHASLELGLDPHLRIWTNGYPWRIWKISTFVPGLDQLLGPPASTSEGPESFFGHPRLFSRPDYAAAVLPLVDFRDRGSALRDLSPAVASLIERHLAHKPHDSSLKVPELAFGHKQSAFDDAAILVDDRPQNVARLAQTGRRGVVVHSETPTLVFGRLKNVVWRDPFRHLRRSSVDSARNLAAALEMLATGRGGQMIAVRGEHEIPDYPAIEFTIDVPDAILRRQWVAPARSVKDAFRTAPQRFGSL
;
A
#
# COMPACT_ATOMS: atom_id res chain seq x y z
N MET A 1 11.14 9.25 22.51
CA MET A 1 10.04 8.41 23.07
C MET A 1 10.52 6.96 23.18
N ARG A 2 10.04 6.13 24.12
CA ARG A 2 10.53 4.73 24.30
C ARG A 2 9.57 3.73 23.67
N TYR A 3 10.08 2.54 23.28
CA TYR A 3 9.27 1.45 22.72
C TYR A 3 8.05 1.07 23.60
N ARG A 4 8.21 1.11 24.93
CA ARG A 4 7.12 0.81 25.87
C ARG A 4 5.96 1.79 25.82
N ASP A 5 6.16 2.96 25.20
CA ASP A 5 5.16 4.02 25.07
C ASP A 5 4.37 3.87 23.76
N LEU A 6 4.70 2.89 22.90
CA LEU A 6 3.96 2.63 21.67
C LEU A 6 2.55 2.12 21.98
N PRO A 7 1.55 2.44 21.15
CA PRO A 7 0.19 1.93 21.30
C PRO A 7 0.08 0.47 20.80
N LEU A 8 1.16 -0.32 20.84
CA LEU A 8 1.24 -1.70 20.35
C LEU A 8 1.54 -2.66 21.51
N PRO A 9 1.08 -3.91 21.47
CA PRO A 9 1.42 -4.89 22.49
C PRO A 9 2.94 -5.12 22.56
N PRO A 10 3.55 -5.11 23.76
CA PRO A 10 4.99 -5.26 23.91
C PRO A 10 5.45 -6.67 23.54
N SER A 11 6.56 -6.76 22.79
CA SER A 11 7.26 -8.03 22.53
C SER A 11 8.76 -7.81 22.35
N ALA A 12 9.57 -8.86 22.57
CA ALA A 12 11.02 -8.78 22.35
C ALA A 12 11.34 -8.51 20.87
N TYR A 13 10.60 -9.14 19.96
CA TYR A 13 10.72 -8.92 18.52
C TYR A 13 10.32 -7.47 18.16
N GLY A 14 9.18 -6.98 18.65
CA GLY A 14 8.76 -5.59 18.43
C GLY A 14 9.79 -4.57 18.93
N ALA A 15 10.39 -4.80 20.11
CA ALA A 15 11.45 -3.94 20.64
C ALA A 15 12.72 -3.96 19.78
N GLU A 16 13.08 -5.11 19.20
CA GLU A 16 14.16 -5.23 18.22
C GLU A 16 13.85 -4.37 16.98
N LEU A 17 12.65 -4.52 16.41
CA LEU A 17 12.26 -3.86 15.17
C LEU A 17 12.15 -2.34 15.35
N TYR A 18 11.62 -1.89 16.48
CA TYR A 18 11.65 -0.48 16.85
C TYR A 18 13.06 0.10 16.86
N ARG A 19 14.02 -0.58 17.51
CA ARG A 19 15.42 -0.13 17.54
C ARG A 19 16.04 -0.09 16.15
N ARG A 20 15.76 -1.09 15.30
CA ARG A 20 16.20 -1.10 13.91
C ARG A 20 15.63 0.07 13.11
N GLY A 21 14.34 0.36 13.28
CA GLY A 21 13.68 1.49 12.63
C GLY A 21 14.30 2.82 13.03
N TRP A 22 14.55 3.00 14.32
CA TRP A 22 15.24 4.18 14.84
C TRP A 22 16.66 4.30 14.26
N ALA A 23 17.41 3.20 14.20
CA ALA A 23 18.77 3.16 13.64
C ALA A 23 18.82 3.44 12.14
N LEU A 24 17.83 3.00 11.35
CA LEU A 24 17.77 3.31 9.91
C LEU A 24 17.80 4.81 9.64
N VAL A 25 17.08 5.59 10.44
CA VAL A 25 17.07 7.04 10.31
C VAL A 25 18.34 7.67 10.88
N GLN A 26 18.71 7.30 12.12
CA GLN A 26 19.79 7.96 12.86
C GLN A 26 21.18 7.61 12.34
N GLN A 27 21.38 6.39 11.88
CA GLN A 27 22.69 5.85 11.50
C GLN A 27 22.82 5.72 9.98
N SER A 28 21.78 5.25 9.31
CA SER A 28 21.81 5.07 7.84
C SER A 28 21.32 6.31 7.07
N GLY A 29 20.76 7.32 7.76
CA GLY A 29 20.23 8.54 7.13
C GLY A 29 18.96 8.33 6.32
N LEU A 30 18.34 7.15 6.39
CA LEU A 30 17.13 6.82 5.64
C LEU A 30 15.93 7.56 6.23
N ARG A 31 15.27 8.41 5.45
CA ARG A 31 14.11 9.18 5.92
C ARG A 31 12.82 8.38 5.68
N LEU A 32 11.89 8.41 6.63
CA LEU A 32 10.58 7.79 6.41
C LEU A 32 9.85 8.42 5.21
N ALA A 33 10.09 9.71 4.94
CA ALA A 33 9.58 10.41 3.77
C ALA A 33 10.05 9.86 2.41
N GLN A 34 11.17 9.15 2.39
CA GLN A 34 11.67 8.51 1.17
C GLN A 34 10.99 7.16 0.88
N LEU A 35 10.25 6.63 1.86
CA LEU A 35 9.61 5.33 1.76
C LEU A 35 8.13 5.47 1.35
N MET A 36 7.74 4.65 0.38
CA MET A 36 6.37 4.45 -0.03
C MET A 36 6.02 2.98 0.14
N PHE A 37 5.00 2.69 0.92
CA PHE A 37 4.59 1.31 1.20
C PHE A 37 3.35 0.96 0.40
N ASP A 38 3.33 -0.21 -0.25
CA ASP A 38 2.04 -0.88 -0.44
C ASP A 38 1.43 -1.17 0.92
N ALA A 39 0.10 -1.17 0.96
CA ALA A 39 -0.64 -1.54 2.14
C ALA A 39 -0.76 -3.07 2.24
N ASP A 40 -1.39 -3.67 1.24
CA ASP A 40 -1.73 -5.09 1.25
C ASP A 40 -0.47 -5.93 1.03
N GLU A 41 -0.38 -7.06 1.76
CA GLU A 41 0.72 -8.02 1.76
C GLU A 41 2.10 -7.46 2.22
N VAL A 42 2.15 -6.17 2.57
CA VAL A 42 3.34 -5.47 3.09
C VAL A 42 3.11 -4.98 4.53
N LEU A 43 2.08 -4.19 4.80
CA LEU A 43 1.74 -3.73 6.15
C LEU A 43 0.84 -4.72 6.88
N TRP A 44 -0.03 -5.40 6.14
CA TRP A 44 -0.92 -6.44 6.65
C TRP A 44 -1.26 -7.43 5.54
N ASP A 45 -1.54 -8.67 5.93
CA ASP A 45 -2.13 -9.66 5.05
C ASP A 45 -3.65 -9.67 5.24
N TRP A 46 -4.39 -10.03 4.19
CA TRP A 46 -5.85 -10.14 4.27
C TRP A 46 -6.39 -11.30 3.45
N VAL A 47 -7.50 -11.88 3.90
CA VAL A 47 -8.24 -12.93 3.19
C VAL A 47 -9.75 -12.76 3.37
N MET A 48 -10.52 -13.32 2.45
CA MET A 48 -11.97 -13.52 2.57
C MET A 48 -12.27 -14.99 2.91
N SER A 49 -13.30 -15.23 3.71
CA SER A 49 -13.81 -16.59 3.94
C SER A 49 -14.74 -16.99 2.80
N PHE A 50 -14.45 -18.11 2.14
CA PHE A 50 -15.29 -18.65 1.08
C PHE A 50 -16.66 -19.09 1.58
N ASP A 51 -16.72 -19.73 2.75
CA ASP A 51 -17.99 -20.09 3.40
C ASP A 51 -18.87 -18.85 3.60
N HIS A 52 -18.28 -17.70 3.91
CA HIS A 52 -19.00 -16.43 4.00
C HIS A 52 -19.41 -15.90 2.62
N VAL A 53 -18.53 -15.95 1.62
CA VAL A 53 -18.84 -15.55 0.23
C VAL A 53 -20.02 -16.36 -0.33
N ILE A 54 -20.03 -17.69 -0.15
CA ILE A 54 -21.12 -18.55 -0.61
C ILE A 54 -22.45 -18.16 0.02
N ARG A 55 -22.47 -17.92 1.35
CA ARG A 55 -23.70 -17.49 2.04
C ARG A 55 -24.24 -16.16 1.52
N HIS A 56 -23.39 -15.35 0.88
CA HIS A 56 -23.76 -14.07 0.28
C HIS A 56 -24.10 -14.17 -1.23
N ILE A 57 -23.92 -15.34 -1.86
CA ILE A 57 -24.25 -15.55 -3.29
C ILE A 57 -25.69 -15.13 -3.62
N PRO A 58 -26.74 -15.47 -2.84
CA PRO A 58 -28.09 -15.03 -3.16
C PRO A 58 -28.23 -13.50 -3.19
N ARG A 59 -27.58 -12.78 -2.26
CA ARG A 59 -27.56 -11.31 -2.25
C ARG A 59 -26.81 -10.76 -3.45
N PHE A 60 -25.66 -11.34 -3.79
CA PHE A 60 -24.91 -10.98 -5.00
C PHE A 60 -25.74 -11.21 -6.28
N LEU A 61 -26.39 -12.37 -6.43
CA LEU A 61 -27.16 -12.69 -7.63
C LEU A 61 -28.43 -11.83 -7.77
N LEU A 62 -29.16 -11.61 -6.67
CA LEU A 62 -30.44 -10.90 -6.69
C LEU A 62 -30.30 -9.37 -6.62
N ARG A 63 -29.32 -8.87 -5.85
CA ARG A 63 -29.14 -7.43 -5.58
C ARG A 63 -27.86 -6.85 -6.16
N ARG A 64 -27.03 -7.68 -6.82
CA ARG A 64 -25.68 -7.33 -7.29
C ARG A 64 -24.73 -6.90 -6.17
N ASP A 65 -25.08 -7.15 -4.91
CA ASP A 65 -24.37 -6.74 -3.69
C ASP A 65 -22.93 -7.29 -3.68
N LEU A 66 -21.95 -6.38 -3.70
CA LEU A 66 -20.51 -6.67 -3.68
C LEU A 66 -19.92 -6.58 -2.26
N GLY A 67 -20.74 -6.30 -1.25
CA GLY A 67 -20.31 -6.25 0.13
C GLY A 67 -19.74 -7.59 0.57
N HIS A 68 -18.67 -7.55 1.35
CA HIS A 68 -17.96 -8.75 1.78
C HIS A 68 -17.26 -8.53 3.11
N ARG A 69 -16.75 -9.62 3.68
CA ARG A 69 -16.01 -9.63 4.93
C ARG A 69 -14.56 -9.93 4.67
N GLU A 70 -13.68 -9.08 5.17
CA GLU A 70 -12.24 -9.28 5.14
C GLU A 70 -11.72 -9.64 6.54
N TYR A 71 -10.79 -10.57 6.58
CA TYR A 71 -10.03 -10.95 7.76
C TYR A 71 -8.62 -10.44 7.56
N ILE A 72 -8.11 -9.68 8.52
CA ILE A 72 -6.87 -8.91 8.38
C ILE A 72 -5.96 -9.22 9.54
N ARG A 73 -4.67 -9.38 9.26
CA ARG A 73 -3.60 -9.54 10.25
C ARG A 73 -2.46 -8.58 9.93
N SER A 74 -2.07 -7.76 10.90
CA SER A 74 -0.87 -6.91 10.78
C SER A 74 0.38 -7.76 10.57
N LYS A 75 1.29 -7.32 9.71
CA LYS A 75 2.56 -8.03 9.50
C LYS A 75 3.45 -7.87 10.73
N ALA A 76 4.06 -8.96 11.18
CA ALA A 76 4.80 -8.95 12.45
C ALA A 76 5.96 -7.96 12.43
N GLY A 77 6.02 -7.04 13.40
CA GLY A 77 7.13 -6.11 13.59
C GLY A 77 7.15 -4.90 12.65
N ILE A 78 6.26 -4.81 11.65
CA ILE A 78 6.31 -3.76 10.63
C ILE A 78 5.96 -2.39 11.22
N PHE A 79 4.98 -2.33 12.11
CA PHE A 79 4.55 -1.07 12.72
C PHE A 79 5.57 -0.59 13.75
N GLU A 80 6.21 -1.49 14.49
CA GLU A 80 7.31 -1.16 15.39
C GLU A 80 8.50 -0.59 14.63
N LEU A 81 8.85 -1.18 13.49
CA LEU A 81 9.88 -0.65 12.59
C LEU A 81 9.54 0.78 12.14
N ILE A 82 8.30 1.01 11.67
CA ILE A 82 7.85 2.33 11.22
C ILE A 82 7.81 3.33 12.38
N TRP A 83 7.36 2.93 13.57
CA TRP A 83 7.38 3.77 14.78
C TRP A 83 8.79 4.16 15.21
N GLY A 84 9.75 3.25 15.07
CA GLY A 84 11.17 3.57 15.28
C GLY A 84 11.65 4.67 14.35
N MET A 85 11.32 4.55 13.06
CA MET A 85 11.64 5.58 12.06
C MET A 85 10.91 6.90 12.34
N HIS A 86 9.64 6.85 12.72
CA HIS A 86 8.81 8.00 13.05
C HIS A 86 9.43 8.80 14.21
N HIS A 87 9.76 8.15 15.33
CA HIS A 87 10.37 8.84 16.48
C HIS A 87 11.75 9.41 16.19
N ALA A 88 12.60 8.66 15.47
CA ALA A 88 13.89 9.19 15.05
C ALA A 88 13.74 10.41 14.13
N SER A 89 12.75 10.38 13.23
CA SER A 89 12.47 11.51 12.33
C SER A 89 12.01 12.74 13.12
N LEU A 90 11.14 12.58 14.12
CA LEU A 90 10.76 13.66 15.04
C LEU A 90 11.95 14.26 15.78
N GLU A 91 12.84 13.42 16.31
CA GLU A 91 14.06 13.86 17.03
C GLU A 91 15.01 14.68 16.15
N LEU A 92 15.03 14.40 14.85
CA LEU A 92 15.86 15.10 13.86
C LEU A 92 15.13 16.25 13.14
N GLY A 93 13.87 16.53 13.45
CA GLY A 93 13.06 17.55 12.76
C GLY A 93 12.77 17.23 11.29
N LEU A 94 12.74 15.94 10.93
CA LEU A 94 12.40 15.43 9.60
C LEU A 94 10.90 15.11 9.50
N ASP A 95 10.35 14.99 8.29
CA ASP A 95 8.98 14.51 8.11
C ASP A 95 8.84 13.07 8.66
N PRO A 96 8.05 12.86 9.72
CA PRO A 96 7.99 11.61 10.44
C PRO A 96 6.85 10.71 9.96
N HIS A 97 6.15 11.04 8.88
CA HIS A 97 4.90 10.38 8.54
C HIS A 97 5.04 9.31 7.44
N LEU A 98 4.26 8.25 7.59
CA LEU A 98 4.12 7.14 6.66
C LEU A 98 3.43 7.59 5.37
N ARG A 99 3.90 7.08 4.23
CA ARG A 99 3.22 7.19 2.93
C ARG A 99 2.75 5.83 2.45
N ILE A 100 1.47 5.75 2.12
CA ILE A 100 0.83 4.53 1.64
C ILE A 100 0.41 4.72 0.18
N TRP A 101 0.78 3.77 -0.68
CA TRP A 101 0.31 3.67 -2.06
C TRP A 101 -0.39 2.34 -2.27
N THR A 102 -1.72 2.36 -2.31
CA THR A 102 -2.55 1.15 -2.30
C THR A 102 -3.50 1.08 -3.49
N ASN A 103 -3.75 -0.15 -3.96
CA ASN A 103 -4.84 -0.46 -4.89
C ASN A 103 -6.23 -0.46 -4.23
N GLY A 104 -6.26 -0.36 -2.90
CA GLY A 104 -7.45 -0.22 -2.09
C GLY A 104 -8.04 1.19 -2.15
N TYR A 105 -8.74 1.57 -1.08
CA TYR A 105 -9.50 2.82 -1.03
C TYR A 105 -9.49 3.39 0.39
N PRO A 106 -9.66 4.72 0.54
CA PRO A 106 -9.42 5.40 1.82
C PRO A 106 -10.28 4.91 2.98
N TRP A 107 -11.55 4.58 2.74
CA TRP A 107 -12.42 4.04 3.80
C TRP A 107 -11.85 2.77 4.44
N ARG A 108 -11.19 1.91 3.65
CA ARG A 108 -10.59 0.67 4.15
C ARG A 108 -9.40 0.98 5.07
N ILE A 109 -8.58 1.95 4.70
CA ILE A 109 -7.45 2.42 5.52
C ILE A 109 -7.94 3.06 6.82
N TRP A 110 -8.96 3.91 6.76
CA TRP A 110 -9.63 4.43 7.96
C TRP A 110 -10.12 3.29 8.84
N LYS A 111 -10.85 2.32 8.27
CA LYS A 111 -11.41 1.22 9.05
C LYS A 111 -10.32 0.38 9.72
N ILE A 112 -9.22 0.10 9.03
CA ILE A 112 -8.04 -0.57 9.57
C ILE A 112 -7.39 0.25 10.69
N SER A 113 -7.31 1.58 10.54
CA SER A 113 -6.77 2.46 11.59
C SER A 113 -7.58 2.44 12.90
N THR A 114 -8.87 2.08 12.85
CA THR A 114 -9.68 1.86 14.07
C THR A 114 -9.29 0.60 14.84
N PHE A 115 -8.51 -0.31 14.25
CA PHE A 115 -8.04 -1.55 14.87
C PHE A 115 -6.52 -1.61 15.07
N VAL A 116 -5.74 -0.93 14.22
CA VAL A 116 -4.28 -0.84 14.33
C VAL A 116 -3.93 0.45 15.06
N PRO A 117 -3.63 0.41 16.37
CA PRO A 117 -3.50 1.62 17.15
C PRO A 117 -2.35 2.51 16.65
N GLY A 118 -2.63 3.80 16.53
CA GLY A 118 -1.63 4.80 16.12
C GLY A 118 -1.34 4.82 14.62
N LEU A 119 -2.05 4.04 13.78
CA LEU A 119 -1.89 4.14 12.32
C LEU A 119 -2.27 5.53 11.78
N ASP A 120 -3.31 6.15 12.34
CA ASP A 120 -3.68 7.54 12.03
C ASP A 120 -2.57 8.54 12.40
N GLN A 121 -1.94 8.36 13.57
CA GLN A 121 -0.78 9.17 13.99
C GLN A 121 0.42 9.01 13.06
N LEU A 122 0.71 7.78 12.61
CA LEU A 122 1.77 7.51 11.64
C LEU A 122 1.49 8.18 10.29
N LEU A 123 0.24 8.23 9.84
CA LEU A 123 -0.15 8.98 8.63
C LEU A 123 -0.09 10.50 8.83
N GLY A 124 -0.30 10.96 10.06
CA GLY A 124 -0.34 12.38 10.40
C GLY A 124 -1.66 13.05 9.98
N PRO A 125 -1.82 14.35 10.24
CA PRO A 125 -3.04 15.06 9.88
C PRO A 125 -3.23 15.11 8.35
N PRO A 126 -4.49 15.05 7.86
CA PRO A 126 -5.75 15.05 8.62
C PRO A 126 -6.26 13.67 9.08
N ALA A 127 -5.46 12.60 9.04
CA ALA A 127 -5.93 11.27 9.48
C ALA A 127 -6.35 11.29 10.96
N SER A 128 -7.58 10.84 11.22
CA SER A 128 -8.18 10.79 12.55
C SER A 128 -9.22 9.68 12.61
N THR A 129 -9.05 8.77 13.55
CA THR A 129 -10.04 7.71 13.80
C THR A 129 -11.35 8.24 14.41
N SER A 130 -11.33 9.40 15.06
CA SER A 130 -12.50 9.99 15.74
C SER A 130 -13.39 10.85 14.84
N GLU A 131 -12.87 11.38 13.74
CA GLU A 131 -13.59 12.31 12.84
C GLU A 131 -14.31 11.60 11.68
N GLY A 132 -14.21 10.27 11.61
CA GLY A 132 -14.83 9.46 10.56
C GLY A 132 -13.94 9.24 9.32
N PRO A 133 -14.41 8.44 8.34
CA PRO A 133 -13.62 8.06 7.17
C PRO A 133 -13.25 9.23 6.26
N GLU A 134 -14.00 10.32 6.31
CA GLU A 134 -13.79 11.53 5.50
C GLU A 134 -12.40 12.12 5.71
N SER A 135 -11.83 11.99 6.90
CA SER A 135 -10.50 12.50 7.24
C SER A 135 -9.36 11.78 6.49
N PHE A 136 -9.64 10.63 5.87
CA PHE A 136 -8.71 9.88 5.03
C PHE A 136 -8.89 10.16 3.53
N PHE A 137 -9.97 10.85 3.14
CA PHE A 137 -10.27 11.07 1.71
C PHE A 137 -9.39 12.20 1.17
N GLY A 138 -8.64 11.94 0.09
CA GLY A 138 -7.68 12.90 -0.45
C GLY A 138 -6.51 13.19 0.48
N HIS A 139 -6.23 12.31 1.45
CA HIS A 139 -5.16 12.51 2.42
C HIS A 139 -3.79 12.63 1.71
N PRO A 140 -2.94 13.61 2.03
CA PRO A 140 -1.74 13.94 1.25
C PRO A 140 -0.70 12.81 1.19
N ARG A 141 -0.72 11.89 2.16
CA ARG A 141 0.20 10.73 2.26
C ARG A 141 -0.45 9.39 1.92
N LEU A 142 -1.67 9.40 1.41
CA LEU A 142 -2.38 8.21 0.96
C LEU A 142 -2.71 8.34 -0.51
N PHE A 143 -2.04 7.56 -1.35
CA PHE A 143 -2.36 7.45 -2.77
C PHE A 143 -3.16 6.16 -2.98
N SER A 144 -4.45 6.30 -3.22
CA SER A 144 -5.42 5.20 -3.32
C SER A 144 -6.02 5.09 -4.72
N ARG A 145 -6.91 4.12 -4.94
CA ARG A 145 -7.56 3.95 -6.25
C ARG A 145 -8.36 5.17 -6.74
N PRO A 146 -9.14 5.88 -5.90
CA PRO A 146 -9.72 7.17 -6.27
C PRO A 146 -8.70 8.19 -6.75
N ASP A 147 -7.56 8.33 -6.05
CA ASP A 147 -6.50 9.29 -6.38
C ASP A 147 -5.83 8.90 -7.71
N TYR A 148 -5.58 7.60 -7.90
CA TYR A 148 -5.11 7.06 -9.18
C TYR A 148 -6.05 7.42 -10.34
N ALA A 149 -7.34 7.19 -10.17
CA ALA A 149 -8.31 7.50 -11.22
C ALA A 149 -8.34 9.01 -11.52
N ALA A 150 -8.30 9.85 -10.49
CA ALA A 150 -8.26 11.30 -10.64
C ALA A 150 -6.98 11.79 -11.33
N ALA A 151 -5.82 11.18 -11.04
CA ALA A 151 -4.55 11.48 -11.69
C ALA A 151 -4.50 11.02 -13.15
N VAL A 152 -5.11 9.86 -13.46
CA VAL A 152 -5.01 9.23 -14.77
C VAL A 152 -6.08 9.70 -15.75
N LEU A 153 -7.28 10.07 -15.30
CA LEU A 153 -8.36 10.52 -16.18
C LEU A 153 -7.93 11.65 -17.15
N PRO A 154 -7.24 12.72 -16.70
CA PRO A 154 -6.73 13.76 -17.60
C PRO A 154 -5.69 13.23 -18.61
N LEU A 155 -4.92 12.20 -18.25
CA LEU A 155 -3.91 11.59 -19.12
C LEU A 155 -4.53 10.68 -20.18
N VAL A 156 -5.73 10.14 -19.93
CA VAL A 156 -6.47 9.36 -20.93
C VAL A 156 -6.99 10.28 -22.05
N ASP A 157 -7.32 11.54 -21.74
CA ASP A 157 -7.63 12.55 -22.76
C ASP A 157 -6.34 13.03 -23.47
N PHE A 158 -6.25 12.76 -24.76
CA PHE A 158 -5.06 13.04 -25.58
C PHE A 158 -4.74 14.53 -25.69
N ARG A 159 -5.72 15.42 -25.49
CA ARG A 159 -5.50 16.87 -25.59
C ARG A 159 -4.60 17.38 -24.47
N ASP A 160 -4.72 16.81 -23.28
CA ASP A 160 -3.99 17.26 -22.10
C ASP A 160 -2.72 16.44 -21.84
N ARG A 161 -2.66 15.19 -22.34
CA ARG A 161 -1.52 14.27 -22.14
C ARG A 161 -0.17 14.87 -22.51
N GLY A 162 -0.06 15.52 -23.67
CA GLY A 162 1.22 16.06 -24.16
C GLY A 162 1.75 17.25 -23.35
N SER A 163 0.88 17.91 -22.59
CA SER A 163 1.29 18.94 -21.62
C SER A 163 1.67 18.30 -20.28
N ALA A 164 0.85 17.38 -19.78
CA ALA A 164 1.04 16.74 -18.49
C ALA A 164 2.29 15.85 -18.41
N LEU A 165 2.68 15.21 -19.52
CA LEU A 165 3.87 14.36 -19.57
C LEU A 165 5.16 15.13 -19.90
N ARG A 166 5.06 16.38 -20.37
CA ARG A 166 6.22 17.17 -20.83
C ARG A 166 7.19 17.50 -19.71
N ASP A 167 6.64 17.74 -18.52
CA ASP A 167 7.42 18.15 -17.35
C ASP A 167 7.99 16.94 -16.58
N LEU A 168 7.71 15.72 -17.05
CA LEU A 168 8.22 14.49 -16.46
C LEU A 168 9.54 14.07 -17.13
N SER A 169 10.36 13.33 -16.38
CA SER A 169 11.54 12.71 -16.98
C SER A 169 11.12 11.74 -18.12
N PRO A 170 11.94 11.58 -19.18
CA PRO A 170 11.61 10.68 -20.29
C PRO A 170 11.31 9.24 -19.85
N ALA A 171 12.01 8.75 -18.81
CA ALA A 171 11.78 7.43 -18.25
C ALA A 171 10.39 7.29 -17.61
N VAL A 172 9.97 8.31 -16.85
CA VAL A 172 8.65 8.34 -16.20
C VAL A 172 7.54 8.50 -17.23
N ALA A 173 7.67 9.44 -18.16
CA ALA A 173 6.69 9.65 -19.22
C ALA A 173 6.46 8.37 -20.03
N SER A 174 7.55 7.71 -20.47
CA SER A 174 7.49 6.45 -21.21
C SER A 174 6.85 5.32 -20.41
N LEU A 175 7.11 5.25 -19.11
CA LEU A 175 6.49 4.26 -18.22
C LEU A 175 4.97 4.47 -18.11
N ILE A 176 4.53 5.71 -17.92
CA ILE A 176 3.11 6.08 -17.86
C ILE A 176 2.42 5.74 -19.19
N GLU A 177 2.99 6.15 -20.32
CA GLU A 177 2.45 5.85 -21.65
C GLU A 177 2.28 4.36 -21.89
N ARG A 178 3.33 3.56 -21.61
CA ARG A 178 3.25 2.09 -21.71
C ARG A 178 2.13 1.54 -20.85
N HIS A 179 2.00 1.99 -19.61
CA HIS A 179 0.96 1.50 -18.70
C HIS A 179 -0.45 1.86 -19.22
N LEU A 180 -0.66 3.10 -19.66
CA LEU A 180 -1.94 3.56 -20.19
C LEU A 180 -2.32 2.85 -21.49
N ALA A 181 -1.36 2.47 -22.33
CA ALA A 181 -1.61 1.72 -23.55
C ALA A 181 -2.11 0.28 -23.28
N HIS A 182 -1.68 -0.35 -22.18
CA HIS A 182 -1.96 -1.77 -21.92
C HIS A 182 -3.03 -1.98 -20.83
N LYS A 183 -2.98 -1.21 -19.74
CA LYS A 183 -3.79 -1.42 -18.53
C LYS A 183 -4.17 -0.10 -17.84
N PRO A 184 -4.88 0.82 -18.49
CA PRO A 184 -5.11 2.18 -17.97
C PRO A 184 -5.92 2.21 -16.66
N HIS A 185 -6.75 1.19 -16.39
CA HIS A 185 -7.57 1.10 -15.18
C HIS A 185 -6.90 0.31 -14.04
N ASP A 186 -5.67 -0.16 -14.24
CA ASP A 186 -4.90 -0.90 -13.24
C ASP A 186 -4.12 0.09 -12.37
N SER A 187 -4.61 0.31 -11.15
CA SER A 187 -3.99 1.22 -10.17
C SER A 187 -2.63 0.76 -9.62
N SER A 188 -2.08 -0.35 -10.13
CA SER A 188 -0.77 -0.87 -9.69
C SER A 188 0.43 -0.06 -10.19
N LEU A 189 0.24 0.95 -11.04
CA LEU A 189 1.33 1.85 -11.42
C LEU A 189 1.67 2.77 -10.25
N LYS A 190 2.79 2.48 -9.58
CA LYS A 190 3.26 3.19 -8.39
C LYS A 190 4.46 4.05 -8.71
N VAL A 191 4.20 5.29 -9.10
CA VAL A 191 5.20 6.24 -9.59
C VAL A 191 4.88 7.59 -8.97
N PRO A 192 5.71 8.12 -8.06
CA PRO A 192 5.40 9.33 -7.28
C PRO A 192 4.87 10.51 -8.09
N GLU A 193 5.31 10.64 -9.35
CA GLU A 193 4.89 11.68 -10.27
C GLU A 193 3.38 11.73 -10.54
N LEU A 194 2.66 10.60 -10.42
CA LEU A 194 1.19 10.60 -10.52
C LEU A 194 0.54 11.27 -9.29
N ALA A 195 1.19 11.24 -8.12
CA ALA A 195 0.73 11.93 -6.92
C ALA A 195 0.88 13.45 -7.06
N PHE A 196 1.94 13.94 -7.70
CA PHE A 196 2.14 15.37 -7.95
C PHE A 196 1.08 15.96 -8.86
N GLY A 197 0.74 15.23 -9.94
CA GLY A 197 -0.37 15.59 -10.82
C GLY A 197 -1.71 15.72 -10.08
N HIS A 198 -1.82 15.11 -8.90
CA HIS A 198 -2.99 15.17 -8.02
C HIS A 198 -2.78 15.98 -6.73
N LYS A 199 -1.80 16.89 -6.72
CA LYS A 199 -1.51 17.81 -5.59
C LYS A 199 -1.15 17.13 -4.26
N GLN A 200 -0.68 15.88 -4.30
CA GLN A 200 -0.21 15.15 -3.13
C GLN A 200 1.32 15.22 -3.02
N SER A 201 1.82 16.40 -2.64
CA SER A 201 3.26 16.70 -2.58
C SER A 201 4.02 15.92 -1.50
N ALA A 202 3.33 15.20 -0.61
CA ALA A 202 4.04 14.39 0.37
C ALA A 202 4.86 13.28 -0.28
N PHE A 203 4.56 12.88 -1.52
CA PHE A 203 5.34 11.90 -2.26
C PHE A 203 6.59 12.49 -2.96
N ASP A 204 6.88 13.79 -2.83
CA ASP A 204 7.99 14.49 -3.54
C ASP A 204 9.33 13.80 -3.29
N ASP A 205 9.57 13.43 -2.02
CA ASP A 205 10.80 12.80 -1.57
C ASP A 205 10.80 11.27 -1.75
N ALA A 206 9.70 10.66 -2.23
CA ALA A 206 9.58 9.22 -2.33
C ALA A 206 10.59 8.65 -3.34
N ALA A 207 11.52 7.85 -2.83
CA ALA A 207 12.65 7.30 -3.58
C ALA A 207 12.72 5.77 -3.52
N ILE A 208 12.03 5.15 -2.54
CA ILE A 208 12.03 3.71 -2.31
C ILE A 208 10.59 3.21 -2.19
N LEU A 209 10.23 2.25 -3.04
CA LEU A 209 8.96 1.53 -2.92
C LEU A 209 9.17 0.19 -2.19
N VAL A 210 8.32 -0.09 -1.21
CA VAL A 210 8.18 -1.38 -0.55
C VAL A 210 6.86 -2.01 -1.01
N ASP A 211 6.92 -3.10 -1.77
CA ASP A 211 5.75 -3.68 -2.46
C ASP A 211 5.85 -5.21 -2.51
N ASP A 212 4.73 -5.92 -2.56
CA ASP A 212 4.71 -7.38 -2.75
C ASP A 212 4.88 -7.80 -4.21
N ARG A 213 4.66 -6.88 -5.15
CA ARG A 213 4.72 -7.12 -6.60
C ARG A 213 6.09 -6.74 -7.18
N PRO A 214 6.88 -7.73 -7.65
CA PRO A 214 8.17 -7.46 -8.30
C PRO A 214 8.05 -6.48 -9.48
N GLN A 215 6.95 -6.56 -10.23
CA GLN A 215 6.69 -5.70 -11.38
C GLN A 215 6.44 -4.22 -11.01
N ASN A 216 5.95 -3.92 -9.82
CA ASN A 216 5.76 -2.52 -9.38
C ASN A 216 7.13 -1.93 -9.05
N VAL A 217 7.94 -2.67 -8.30
CA VAL A 217 9.30 -2.29 -7.94
C VAL A 217 10.19 -2.15 -9.18
N ALA A 218 10.11 -3.09 -10.12
CA ALA A 218 10.87 -3.02 -11.38
C ALA A 218 10.51 -1.81 -12.23
N ARG A 219 9.22 -1.43 -12.26
CA ARG A 219 8.77 -0.22 -12.95
C ARG A 219 9.34 1.04 -12.30
N LEU A 220 9.33 1.11 -10.97
CA LEU A 220 9.94 2.25 -10.26
C LEU A 220 11.47 2.30 -10.46
N ALA A 221 12.15 1.15 -10.48
CA ALA A 221 13.59 1.08 -10.71
C ALA A 221 14.01 1.65 -12.08
N GLN A 222 13.14 1.54 -13.11
CA GLN A 222 13.36 2.16 -14.43
C GLN A 222 13.45 3.69 -14.36
N THR A 223 12.95 4.32 -13.30
CA THR A 223 13.03 5.78 -13.08
C THR A 223 14.28 6.18 -12.28
N GLY A 224 15.24 5.26 -12.09
CA GLY A 224 16.45 5.48 -11.28
C GLY A 224 16.25 5.38 -9.76
N ARG A 225 15.02 5.08 -9.32
CA ARG A 225 14.66 4.87 -7.92
C ARG A 225 14.93 3.42 -7.48
N ARG A 226 14.68 3.11 -6.21
CA ARG A 226 14.96 1.78 -5.64
C ARG A 226 13.69 1.16 -5.09
N GLY A 227 13.76 -0.12 -4.71
CA GLY A 227 12.70 -0.70 -3.91
C GLY A 227 13.01 -2.08 -3.34
N VAL A 228 12.12 -2.49 -2.46
CA VAL A 228 12.16 -3.78 -1.78
C VAL A 228 10.91 -4.57 -2.18
N VAL A 229 11.12 -5.78 -2.67
CA VAL A 229 10.05 -6.73 -2.96
C VAL A 229 9.83 -7.60 -1.74
N VAL A 230 8.67 -7.47 -1.10
CA VAL A 230 8.30 -8.26 0.08
C VAL A 230 7.52 -9.49 -0.38
N HIS A 231 8.14 -10.67 -0.32
CA HIS A 231 7.44 -11.91 -0.62
C HIS A 231 6.48 -12.26 0.53
N SER A 232 5.17 -12.21 0.25
CA SER A 232 4.14 -12.79 1.11
C SER A 232 3.83 -14.21 0.62
N GLU A 233 3.87 -15.18 1.54
CA GLU A 233 3.49 -16.57 1.26
C GLU A 233 2.00 -16.83 1.46
N THR A 234 1.18 -15.79 1.63
CA THR A 234 -0.25 -15.95 1.90
C THR A 234 -0.86 -16.93 0.90
N PRO A 235 -1.24 -18.15 1.33
CA PRO A 235 -1.68 -19.18 0.40
C PRO A 235 -3.10 -18.85 -0.03
N THR A 236 -3.23 -18.25 -1.21
CA THR A 236 -4.52 -17.84 -1.76
C THR A 236 -5.11 -18.97 -2.59
N LEU A 237 -6.36 -19.38 -2.31
CA LEU A 237 -7.14 -20.05 -3.34
C LEU A 237 -7.57 -19.02 -4.37
N VAL A 238 -7.35 -19.34 -5.64
CA VAL A 238 -7.96 -18.60 -6.75
C VAL A 238 -9.27 -19.29 -7.08
N PHE A 239 -10.40 -18.68 -6.70
CA PHE A 239 -11.72 -19.18 -7.08
C PHE A 239 -12.29 -18.33 -8.22
N GLY A 240 -12.12 -18.81 -9.45
CA GLY A 240 -12.46 -18.04 -10.65
C GLY A 240 -11.64 -16.75 -10.73
N ARG A 241 -12.28 -15.60 -10.53
CA ARG A 241 -11.62 -14.27 -10.50
C ARG A 241 -11.37 -13.73 -9.09
N LEU A 242 -11.86 -14.42 -8.04
CA LEU A 242 -11.65 -14.01 -6.66
C LEU A 242 -10.27 -14.48 -6.18
N LYS A 243 -9.47 -13.52 -5.75
CA LYS A 243 -8.16 -13.74 -5.10
C LYS A 243 -8.33 -13.63 -3.58
N ASN A 244 -7.32 -14.08 -2.84
CA ASN A 244 -7.25 -13.97 -1.38
C ASN A 244 -8.45 -14.63 -0.67
N VAL A 245 -8.90 -15.80 -1.16
CA VAL A 245 -10.00 -16.54 -0.55
C VAL A 245 -9.47 -17.81 0.13
N VAL A 246 -10.03 -18.15 1.29
CA VAL A 246 -9.75 -19.39 2.03
C VAL A 246 -11.05 -20.07 2.47
N TRP A 247 -11.07 -21.40 2.55
CA TRP A 247 -12.29 -22.16 2.89
C TRP A 247 -12.77 -21.88 4.31
N ARG A 248 -11.94 -22.20 5.30
CA ARG A 248 -12.24 -22.10 6.74
C ARG A 248 -11.07 -21.51 7.50
N ASP A 249 -11.34 -21.04 8.71
CA ASP A 249 -10.34 -20.53 9.66
C ASP A 249 -9.39 -19.48 9.05
N PRO A 250 -9.90 -18.34 8.57
CA PRO A 250 -9.08 -17.35 7.87
C PRO A 250 -7.88 -16.87 8.68
N PHE A 251 -8.03 -16.67 9.99
CA PHE A 251 -6.89 -16.32 10.84
C PHE A 251 -5.84 -17.42 10.89
N ARG A 252 -6.21 -18.70 10.89
CA ARG A 252 -5.23 -19.80 10.83
C ARG A 252 -4.38 -19.74 9.56
N HIS A 253 -4.98 -19.35 8.43
CA HIS A 253 -4.23 -19.13 7.19
C HIS A 253 -3.30 -17.92 7.30
N LEU A 254 -3.78 -16.82 7.87
CA LEU A 254 -2.97 -15.61 8.09
C LEU A 254 -1.84 -15.83 9.12
N ARG A 255 -1.98 -16.72 10.11
CA ARG A 255 -0.90 -16.97 11.08
C ARG A 255 0.35 -17.55 10.41
N ARG A 256 0.18 -18.30 9.31
CA ARG A 256 1.31 -18.86 8.55
C ARG A 256 2.16 -17.79 7.87
N SER A 257 1.64 -16.57 7.67
CA SER A 257 2.42 -15.44 7.16
C SER A 257 3.11 -14.62 8.27
N SER A 258 3.01 -15.05 9.54
CA SER A 258 3.66 -14.42 10.69
C SER A 258 5.14 -14.75 10.79
N VAL A 259 5.87 -14.35 9.75
CA VAL A 259 7.30 -14.58 9.60
C VAL A 259 8.10 -13.31 9.83
N ASP A 260 9.40 -13.47 10.06
CA ASP A 260 10.36 -12.39 10.37
C ASP A 260 10.69 -11.42 9.22
N SER A 261 9.79 -11.27 8.26
CA SER A 261 9.94 -10.41 7.09
C SER A 261 10.26 -8.94 7.40
N ALA A 262 9.81 -8.38 8.53
CA ALA A 262 10.14 -7.00 8.92
C ALA A 262 11.64 -6.84 9.25
N ARG A 263 12.28 -7.88 9.80
CA ARG A 263 13.73 -7.87 10.10
C ARG A 263 14.52 -7.85 8.78
N ASN A 264 14.12 -8.68 7.83
CA ASN A 264 14.75 -8.76 6.51
C ASN A 264 14.49 -7.50 5.69
N LEU A 265 13.31 -6.89 5.81
CA LEU A 265 13.01 -5.58 5.26
C LEU A 265 13.93 -4.50 5.85
N ALA A 266 14.12 -4.46 7.18
CA ALA A 266 15.01 -3.49 7.81
C ALA A 266 16.44 -3.60 7.29
N ALA A 267 16.97 -4.82 7.15
CA ALA A 267 18.30 -5.06 6.58
C ALA A 267 18.38 -4.61 5.10
N ALA A 268 17.36 -4.91 4.29
CA ALA A 268 17.30 -4.45 2.90
C ALA A 268 17.28 -2.91 2.81
N LEU A 269 16.49 -2.25 3.65
CA LEU A 269 16.42 -0.79 3.73
C LEU A 269 17.77 -0.18 4.13
N GLU A 270 18.49 -0.79 5.07
CA GLU A 270 19.85 -0.36 5.44
C GLU A 270 20.84 -0.50 4.27
N MET A 271 20.78 -1.61 3.52
CA MET A 271 21.61 -1.81 2.32
C MET A 271 21.32 -0.75 1.26
N LEU A 272 20.04 -0.42 1.03
CA LEU A 272 19.64 0.62 0.08
C LEU A 272 20.10 2.00 0.58
N ALA A 273 19.96 2.32 1.86
CA ALA A 273 20.37 3.60 2.42
C ALA A 273 21.89 3.81 2.33
N THR A 274 22.67 2.75 2.55
CA THR A 274 24.15 2.79 2.51
C THR A 274 24.76 2.56 1.13
N GLY A 275 23.94 2.46 0.07
CA GLY A 275 24.41 2.25 -1.31
C GLY A 275 25.03 0.88 -1.59
N ARG A 276 24.90 -0.08 -0.66
CA ARG A 276 25.44 -1.44 -0.75
C ARG A 276 24.51 -2.42 -1.47
N GLY A 277 23.26 -2.01 -1.75
CA GLY A 277 22.26 -2.81 -2.46
C GLY A 277 22.12 -2.47 -3.94
N GLY A 278 21.60 -3.42 -4.72
CA GLY A 278 21.11 -3.14 -6.07
C GLY A 278 19.88 -2.21 -6.07
N GLN A 279 19.34 -1.91 -7.25
CA GLN A 279 18.11 -1.12 -7.35
C GLN A 279 16.88 -1.84 -6.76
N MET A 280 16.92 -3.17 -6.70
CA MET A 280 15.85 -4.01 -6.18
C MET A 280 16.43 -5.05 -5.23
N ILE A 281 15.80 -5.21 -4.05
CA ILE A 281 16.13 -6.27 -3.10
C ILE A 281 14.87 -7.07 -2.81
N ALA A 282 14.92 -8.38 -2.97
CA ALA A 282 13.84 -9.27 -2.56
C ALA A 282 14.03 -9.68 -1.09
N VAL A 283 12.97 -9.62 -0.29
CA VAL A 283 12.96 -10.09 1.09
C VAL A 283 11.86 -11.12 1.27
N ARG A 284 12.19 -12.21 1.95
CA ARG A 284 11.28 -13.27 2.36
C ARG A 284 11.40 -13.42 3.86
N GLY A 285 10.30 -13.72 4.55
CA GLY A 285 10.41 -14.17 5.94
C GLY A 285 10.59 -15.68 5.96
N GLU A 286 11.50 -16.16 6.80
CA GLU A 286 11.90 -17.57 6.83
C GLU A 286 11.49 -18.26 8.12
N HIS A 287 11.35 -17.47 9.20
CA HIS A 287 11.12 -17.99 10.53
C HIS A 287 9.82 -17.44 11.11
N GLU A 288 8.96 -18.36 11.57
CA GLU A 288 7.79 -18.03 12.38
C GLU A 288 8.22 -17.34 13.67
N ILE A 289 7.38 -16.44 14.18
CA ILE A 289 7.58 -15.75 15.46
C ILE A 289 6.47 -16.21 16.42
N PRO A 290 6.68 -17.29 17.18
CA PRO A 290 5.61 -18.03 17.87
C PRO A 290 4.81 -17.20 18.87
N ASP A 291 5.42 -16.19 19.46
CA ASP A 291 4.83 -15.37 20.53
C ASP A 291 4.61 -13.91 20.13
N TYR A 292 4.62 -13.59 18.83
CA TYR A 292 4.34 -12.21 18.41
C TYR A 292 2.84 -11.88 18.58
N PRO A 293 2.49 -10.84 19.36
CA PRO A 293 1.11 -10.46 19.62
C PRO A 293 0.51 -9.70 18.42
N ALA A 294 0.22 -10.44 17.35
CA ALA A 294 -0.30 -9.85 16.12
C ALA A 294 -1.70 -9.25 16.32
N ILE A 295 -1.95 -8.15 15.60
CA ILE A 295 -3.25 -7.50 15.55
C ILE A 295 -4.07 -8.21 14.48
N GLU A 296 -5.06 -8.99 14.92
CA GLU A 296 -6.00 -9.74 14.08
C GLU A 296 -7.42 -9.17 14.24
N PHE A 297 -8.08 -8.83 13.14
CA PHE A 297 -9.44 -8.31 13.18
C PHE A 297 -10.20 -8.59 11.88
N THR A 298 -11.48 -8.28 11.91
CA THR A 298 -12.40 -8.50 10.80
C THR A 298 -13.11 -7.19 10.48
N ILE A 299 -13.26 -6.90 9.18
CA ILE A 299 -14.02 -5.76 8.71
C ILE A 299 -15.12 -6.24 7.76
N ASP A 300 -16.32 -5.67 7.90
CA ASP A 300 -17.40 -5.82 6.94
C ASP A 300 -17.36 -4.62 6.00
N VAL A 301 -17.05 -4.87 4.73
CA VAL A 301 -16.99 -3.87 3.67
C VAL A 301 -18.39 -3.65 3.08
N PRO A 302 -19.00 -2.46 3.23
CA PRO A 302 -20.31 -2.20 2.64
C PRO A 302 -20.24 -2.05 1.12
N ASP A 303 -21.22 -2.60 0.40
CA ASP A 303 -21.33 -2.49 -1.07
C ASP A 303 -21.29 -1.04 -1.56
N ALA A 304 -22.03 -0.14 -0.89
CA ALA A 304 -22.08 1.27 -1.26
C ALA A 304 -20.68 1.92 -1.25
N ILE A 305 -19.86 1.58 -0.25
CA ILE A 305 -18.48 2.07 -0.14
C ILE A 305 -17.62 1.46 -1.25
N LEU A 306 -17.67 0.13 -1.42
CA LEU A 306 -16.88 -0.55 -2.44
C LEU A 306 -17.20 -0.03 -3.85
N ARG A 307 -18.48 0.17 -4.15
CA ARG A 307 -18.90 0.76 -5.43
C ARG A 307 -18.35 2.16 -5.61
N ARG A 308 -18.51 3.00 -4.61
CA ARG A 308 -18.13 4.42 -4.68
C ARG A 308 -16.62 4.61 -4.80
N GLN A 309 -15.83 3.89 -4.00
CA GLN A 309 -14.39 4.17 -3.87
C GLN A 309 -13.49 3.17 -4.60
N TRP A 310 -14.00 2.02 -5.02
CA TRP A 310 -13.18 1.02 -5.69
C TRP A 310 -13.66 0.70 -7.11
N VAL A 311 -14.96 0.45 -7.30
CA VAL A 311 -15.51 0.07 -8.61
C VAL A 311 -15.68 1.29 -9.52
N ALA A 312 -16.32 2.35 -9.04
CA ALA A 312 -16.61 3.54 -9.85
C ALA A 312 -15.33 4.23 -10.38
N PRO A 313 -14.26 4.40 -9.58
CA PRO A 313 -13.01 5.00 -10.09
C PRO A 313 -12.32 4.14 -11.15
N ALA A 314 -12.26 2.81 -10.98
CA ALA A 314 -11.71 1.93 -12.01
C ALA A 314 -12.57 1.94 -13.28
N ARG A 315 -13.89 1.99 -13.12
CA ARG A 315 -14.83 2.04 -14.23
C ARG A 315 -14.75 3.36 -15.00
N SER A 316 -14.63 4.50 -14.33
CA SER A 316 -14.53 5.80 -15.01
C SER A 316 -13.30 5.87 -15.91
N VAL A 317 -12.13 5.42 -15.44
CA VAL A 317 -10.91 5.34 -16.25
C VAL A 317 -11.08 4.40 -17.44
N LYS A 318 -11.68 3.23 -17.20
CA LYS A 318 -11.95 2.24 -18.26
C LYS A 318 -12.91 2.79 -19.32
N ASP A 319 -13.96 3.48 -18.91
CA ASP A 319 -14.97 4.03 -19.81
C ASP A 319 -14.39 5.23 -20.59
N ALA A 320 -13.64 6.12 -19.93
CA ALA A 320 -12.91 7.22 -20.60
C ALA A 320 -11.95 6.70 -21.67
N PHE A 321 -11.22 5.62 -21.39
CA PHE A 321 -10.30 5.01 -22.35
C PHE A 321 -11.02 4.38 -23.55
N ARG A 322 -12.21 3.78 -23.33
CA ARG A 322 -13.02 3.22 -24.41
C ARG A 322 -13.61 4.28 -25.33
N THR A 323 -13.97 5.44 -24.77
CA THR A 323 -14.58 6.55 -25.51
C THR A 323 -13.56 7.51 -26.12
N ALA A 324 -12.31 7.48 -25.64
CA ALA A 324 -11.24 8.26 -26.23
C ALA A 324 -11.11 7.89 -27.71
N PRO A 325 -11.08 8.88 -28.64
CA PRO A 325 -10.90 8.60 -30.06
C PRO A 325 -9.65 7.74 -30.22
N GLN A 326 -9.80 6.51 -30.69
CA GLN A 326 -8.68 5.59 -30.89
C GLN A 326 -7.83 6.08 -32.05
N ARG A 327 -7.02 7.12 -31.83
CA ARG A 327 -5.86 7.43 -32.66
C ARG A 327 -4.65 6.67 -32.13
N PHE A 328 -4.81 5.36 -31.93
CA PHE A 328 -3.66 4.47 -31.96
C PHE A 328 -3.38 4.19 -33.43
N GLY A 329 -2.79 5.18 -34.10
CA GLY A 329 -1.99 4.88 -35.28
C GLY A 329 -0.90 3.92 -34.83
N SER A 330 -0.77 2.81 -35.55
CA SER A 330 0.34 1.86 -35.44
C SER A 330 1.66 2.59 -35.21
N LEU A 331 2.22 2.45 -34.01
CA LEU A 331 3.64 2.65 -33.75
C LEU A 331 4.37 1.35 -34.02
#